data_AF-J9W4J0-F1
#
_entry.id   AF-J9W4J0-F1
#
_cell.length_a   1.000
_cell.length_b   1.000
_cell.length_c   1.000
_cell.angle_alpha   90.00
_cell.angle_beta   90.00
_cell.angle_gamma   90.00
#
_symmetry.space_group_name_H-M   'P 1'
#
loop_
_entity.id
_entity.type
_entity.pdbx_description
1 polymer ?
#
loop_
_entity_poly.entity_id
_entity_poly.type
_entity_poly.pdbx_seq_one_letter_code
_entity_poly.pdbx_strand_id
1 'polypeptide(L)' 'MAQDDAAVKTALIIMYVIGVVCLGITFFLLDKVNGKWFTKFSVGLVGVILVMGIILVNVINLN' A
#
# COMPACT_ATOMS: atom_id res chain seq x y z
N MET A 1 -18.36 8.19 -20.18
CA MET A 1 -17.07 8.85 -19.89
C MET A 1 -16.97 9.13 -18.39
N ALA A 2 -17.72 10.09 -17.82
CA ALA A 2 -17.62 10.44 -16.38
C ALA A 2 -17.92 9.30 -15.36
N GLN A 3 -18.87 8.39 -15.63
CA GLN A 3 -19.16 7.27 -14.73
C GLN A 3 -18.13 6.13 -14.81
N ASP A 4 -17.53 5.95 -15.99
CA ASP A 4 -16.50 4.93 -16.23
C ASP A 4 -15.19 5.34 -15.52
N ASP A 5 -14.85 6.62 -15.57
CA ASP A 5 -13.72 7.18 -14.83
C ASP A 5 -13.87 7.01 -13.31
N ALA A 6 -15.09 7.19 -12.78
CA ALA A 6 -15.36 7.01 -11.35
C ALA A 6 -15.27 5.53 -10.91
N ALA A 7 -15.77 4.60 -11.73
CA ALA A 7 -15.68 3.17 -11.46
C ALA A 7 -14.23 2.67 -11.52
N VAL A 8 -13.47 3.09 -12.54
CA VAL A 8 -12.05 2.75 -12.68
C VAL A 8 -11.23 3.34 -11.52
N LYS A 9 -11.49 4.60 -11.12
CA LYS A 9 -10.84 5.21 -9.94
C LYS A 9 -11.14 4.43 -8.66
N THR A 10 -12.40 4.03 -8.45
CA THR A 10 -12.81 3.25 -7.28
C THR A 10 -12.13 1.88 -7.26
N ALA A 11 -12.07 1.19 -8.40
CA ALA A 11 -11.34 -0.06 -8.54
C ALA A 11 -9.83 0.09 -8.27
N LEU A 12 -9.23 1.19 -8.75
CA LEU A 12 -7.81 1.50 -8.52
C LEU A 12 -7.51 1.70 -7.03
N ILE A 13 -8.35 2.44 -6.32
CA ILE A 13 -8.23 2.67 -4.88
C ILE A 13 -8.34 1.34 -4.13
N ILE A 14 -9.34 0.51 -4.44
CA ILE A 14 -9.54 -0.80 -3.80
C ILE A 14 -8.32 -1.70 -4.02
N MET A 15 -7.81 -1.79 -5.25
CA MET A 15 -6.63 -2.59 -5.58
C MET A 15 -5.40 -2.16 -4.76
N TYR A 16 -5.18 -0.85 -4.65
CA TYR A 16 -4.08 -0.29 -3.87
C TYR A 16 -4.24 -0.58 -2.37
N VAL A 17 -5.45 -0.43 -1.82
CA VAL A 17 -5.73 -0.72 -0.41
C VAL A 17 -5.41 -2.18 -0.08
N ILE A 18 -5.84 -3.12 -0.93
CA ILE A 18 -5.52 -4.55 -0.76
C ILE A 18 -4.00 -4.77 -0.80
N GLY A 19 -3.30 -4.12 -1.74
CA GLY A 19 -1.84 -4.20 -1.84
C GLY A 19 -1.13 -3.72 -0.57
N VAL A 20 -1.55 -2.59 -0.01
CA VAL A 20 -1.01 -2.05 1.25
C VAL A 20 -1.28 -2.99 2.42
N VAL A 21 -2.48 -3.58 2.51
CA VAL A 21 -2.82 -4.56 3.55
C VAL A 21 -1.93 -5.81 3.45
N CYS A 22 -1.74 -6.36 2.25
CA CYS A 22 -0.85 -7.50 2.05
C CYS A 22 0.60 -7.19 2.46
N LEU A 23 1.10 -6.00 2.14
CA LEU A 23 2.43 -5.56 2.56
C LEU A 23 2.53 -5.43 4.09
N GLY A 24 1.51 -4.88 4.74
CA GLY A 24 1.44 -4.79 6.21
C GLY A 24 1.45 -6.16 6.89
N ILE A 25 0.68 -7.13 6.37
CA ILE A 25 0.67 -8.51 6.88
C ILE A 25 2.03 -9.17 6.68
N THR A 26 2.64 -8.99 5.51
CA THR A 26 3.98 -9.53 5.21
C THR A 26 5.02 -8.97 6.18
N PHE A 27 4.94 -7.68 6.49
CA PHE A 27 5.78 -7.03 7.50
C PHE A 27 5.62 -7.66 8.89
N PHE A 28 4.37 -7.87 9.32
CA PHE A 28 4.07 -8.50 10.60
C PHE A 28 4.57 -9.96 10.69
N LEU A 29 4.40 -10.72 9.61
CA LEU A 29 4.92 -12.08 9.51
C LEU A 29 6.46 -12.09 9.56
N LEU A 30 7.11 -11.17 8.86
CA LEU A 30 8.56 -11.05 8.87
C LEU A 30 9.12 -10.65 10.22
N ASP A 31 8.45 -9.75 10.94
CA ASP A 31 8.80 -9.40 12.30
C ASP A 31 8.74 -10.64 13.21
N LYS A 32 7.64 -11.39 13.13
CA LYS A 32 7.42 -12.62 13.90
C LYS A 32 8.44 -13.72 13.57
N VAL A 33 8.85 -13.85 12.31
CA VAL A 33 9.81 -14.88 11.87
C VAL A 33 11.27 -14.49 12.16
N ASN A 34 11.65 -13.23 11.95
CA ASN A 34 13.04 -12.78 12.20
C ASN A 34 13.32 -12.47 13.67
N GLY A 35 12.29 -12.29 14.51
CA GLY A 35 12.44 -11.89 15.92
C GLY A 35 13.14 -10.53 16.10
N LYS A 36 13.22 -9.73 15.03
CA LYS A 36 13.87 -8.42 14.97
C LYS A 36 12.94 -7.44 14.25
N TRP A 37 12.45 -6.47 15.02
CA TRP A 37 11.58 -5.39 14.57
C TRP A 37 12.14 -4.56 13.40
N PHE A 38 13.47 -4.41 13.34
CA PHE A 38 14.15 -3.65 12.30
C PHE A 38 15.19 -4.52 11.57
N THR A 39 14.81 -4.99 10.39
CA THR A 39 15.73 -5.59 9.43
C THR A 39 15.85 -4.70 8.20
N LYS A 40 16.95 -4.79 7.45
CA LYS A 40 17.13 -4.04 6.19
C LYS A 40 15.97 -4.27 5.22
N PHE A 41 15.38 -5.46 5.26
CA PHE A 41 14.19 -5.82 4.49
C PHE A 41 12.95 -5.05 4.97
N SER A 42 12.72 -4.97 6.28
CA SER A 42 11.62 -4.19 6.89
C SER A 42 11.73 -2.70 6.53
N VAL A 43 12.92 -2.11 6.56
CA VAL A 43 13.14 -0.71 6.13
C VAL A 43 12.78 -0.49 4.66
N GLY A 44 13.18 -1.42 3.78
CA GLY A 44 12.80 -1.37 2.36
C GLY A 44 11.28 -1.47 2.16
N LEU A 45 10.62 -2.33 2.93
CA LEU A 45 9.18 -2.55 2.85
C LEU A 45 8.37 -1.34 3.37
N VAL A 46 8.85 -0.69 4.44
CA VAL A 46 8.29 0.61 4.91
C VAL A 46 8.41 1.68 3.82
N GLY A 47 9.53 1.72 3.10
CA GLY A 47 9.71 2.62 1.96
C GLY A 47 8.68 2.39 0.85
N VAL A 48 8.43 1.12 0.49
CA VAL A 48 7.40 0.76 -0.51
C VAL A 48 6.00 1.15 -0.03
N ILE A 49 5.66 0.89 1.23
CA ILE A 49 4.38 1.29 1.82
C ILE A 49 4.21 2.81 1.78
N LEU A 50 5.25 3.58 2.08
CA LEU A 50 5.22 5.05 2.02
C LEU A 50 4.96 5.56 0.60
N VAL A 51 5.68 5.04 -0.39
CA VAL A 51 5.48 5.42 -1.80
C VAL A 51 4.06 5.08 -2.25
N MET A 52 3.58 3.88 -1.91
CA MET A 52 2.22 3.47 -2.22
C MET A 52 1.17 4.37 -1.52
N GLY A 53 1.38 4.72 -0.25
CA GLY A 53 0.51 5.63 0.49
C GLY A 53 0.44 7.03 -0.14
N ILE A 54 1.58 7.58 -0.55
CA ILE A 54 1.64 8.89 -1.21
C ILE A 54 0.89 8.87 -2.55
N ILE A 55 1.05 7.80 -3.33
CA ILE A 55 0.31 7.64 -4.59
C ILE A 55 -1.19 7.56 -4.31
N LEU A 56 -1.61 6.83 -3.28
CA LEU A 56 -3.01 6.74 -2.90
C LEU A 56 -3.60 8.10 -2.51
N VAL A 57 -2.90 8.87 -1.68
CA VAL A 57 -3.31 10.21 -1.26
C VAL A 57 -3.41 11.15 -2.47
N ASN A 58 -2.45 11.10 -3.39
CA ASN A 58 -2.51 11.89 -4.62
C ASN A 58 -3.67 11.48 -5.53
N VAL A 59 -3.96 10.18 -5.68
CA VAL A 59 -5.10 9.69 -6.47
C VAL A 59 -6.43 10.16 -5.87
N ILE A 60 -6.55 10.16 -4.55
CA ILE A 60 -7.73 10.66 -3.83
C ILE A 60 -7.84 12.19 -3.97
N ASN A 61 -6.72 12.91 -3.94
CA ASN A 61 -6.69 14.38 -4.01
C ASN A 61 -6.76 14.95 -5.44
N LEU A 62 -6.51 14.13 -6.46
CA LEU A 62 -6.76 14.42 -7.89
C LEU A 62 -8.23 14.21 -8.29
N ASN A 63 -9.13 14.11 -7.32
CA ASN A 63 -10.58 14.09 -7.47
C ASN A 63 -11.18 15.43 -7.05
#